data_AF-A0A7K6XEM7-F1
#
_entry.id   AF-A0A7K6XEM7-F1
#
_cell.length_a   1.000
_cell.length_b   1.000
_cell.length_c   1.000
_cell.angle_alpha   90.00
_cell.angle_beta   90.00
_cell.angle_gamma   90.00
#
_symmetry.space_group_name_H-M   'P 1'
#
loop_
_entity.id
_entity.type
_entity.pdbx_description
1 polymer ?
#
loop_
_entity_poly.entity_id
_entity_poly.type
_entity_poly.pdbx_seq_one_letter_code
_entity_poly.pdbx_strand_id
1 'polypeptide(L)'
;RYWMNLTSSDIMWNTSDTGWAKSAWGSVFAPWICGSCVFVHNLPQFKPEVIAETLSRYPITTFCTAPTAFRMLVQHDVSSYKFPSLKHCVTGGEALNPEVFSKWKIQTGLDIHEAYGQTETVTICANMKGMKIKPGSLGKAVPPYDVQIVDDHGAVVPTGEEGSIAVRVQPTRPFCLFSEYL
;
A
#
# COMPACT_ATOMS: atom_id res chain seq x y z
N ARG A 1 0.06 14.73 -1.43
CA ARG A 1 0.26 13.54 -0.57
C ARG A 1 -0.92 12.60 -0.83
N TYR A 2 -0.69 11.40 -1.38
CA TYR A 2 -1.75 10.54 -1.95
C TYR A 2 -1.98 9.27 -1.12
N TRP A 3 -1.44 8.12 -1.51
CA TRP A 3 -1.73 6.82 -0.90
C TRP A 3 -1.14 6.64 0.51
N MET A 4 0.19 6.67 0.66
CA MET A 4 0.84 6.56 1.97
C MET A 4 0.57 7.78 2.87
N ASN A 5 0.23 8.92 2.25
CA ASN A 5 -0.14 10.17 2.91
C ASN A 5 0.82 10.61 4.05
N LEU A 6 2.11 10.41 3.86
CA LEU A 6 3.15 10.70 4.85
C LEU A 6 3.39 12.20 5.02
N THR A 7 3.76 12.58 6.23
CA THR A 7 4.16 13.93 6.66
C THR A 7 5.50 13.89 7.38
N SER A 8 6.16 15.03 7.59
CA SER A 8 7.44 15.09 8.30
C SER A 8 7.36 14.66 9.77
N SER A 9 6.15 14.58 10.34
CA SER A 9 5.90 14.05 11.69
C SER A 9 5.63 12.55 11.73
N ASP A 10 5.56 11.88 10.57
CA ASP A 10 5.24 10.46 10.51
C ASP A 10 6.48 9.56 10.65
N ILE A 11 6.24 8.40 11.24
CA ILE A 11 7.17 7.28 11.29
C ILE A 11 6.56 6.14 10.48
N MET A 12 7.19 5.86 9.35
CA MET A 12 6.77 4.82 8.40
C MET A 12 7.48 3.51 8.71
N TRP A 13 6.72 2.46 8.96
CA TRP A 13 7.23 1.10 8.97
C TRP A 13 6.70 0.31 7.78
N ASN A 14 7.57 0.03 6.82
CA ASN A 14 7.29 -0.85 5.69
C ASN A 14 7.98 -2.20 5.90
N THR A 15 7.20 -3.27 6.07
CA THR A 15 7.75 -4.62 6.17
C THR A 15 7.92 -5.19 4.77
N SER A 16 9.12 -5.05 4.22
CA SER A 16 9.52 -5.58 2.91
C SER A 16 10.92 -6.14 3.03
N ASP A 17 11.17 -7.28 2.39
CA ASP A 17 12.55 -7.69 2.13
C ASP A 17 13.23 -6.66 1.20
N THR A 18 14.53 -6.47 1.39
CA THR A 18 15.30 -5.40 0.73
C THR A 18 15.52 -5.63 -0.76
N GLY A 19 15.37 -6.86 -1.26
CA GLY A 19 15.46 -7.21 -2.68
C GLY A 19 14.23 -6.82 -3.50
N TRP A 20 13.12 -6.44 -2.86
CA TRP A 20 11.89 -6.05 -3.55
C TRP A 20 11.82 -4.55 -3.81
N ALA A 21 11.25 -4.16 -4.96
CA ALA A 21 10.99 -2.75 -5.30
C ALA A 21 10.16 -2.02 -4.23
N LYS A 22 9.28 -2.74 -3.52
CA LYS A 22 8.50 -2.22 -2.38
C LYS A 22 9.38 -1.64 -1.26
N SER A 23 10.59 -2.19 -1.04
CA SER A 23 11.55 -1.64 -0.08
C SER A 23 12.03 -0.26 -0.52
N ALA A 24 12.43 -0.10 -1.77
CA ALA A 24 12.85 1.20 -2.31
C ALA A 24 11.74 2.25 -2.16
N TRP A 25 10.49 1.92 -2.51
CA TRP A 25 9.39 2.87 -2.42
C TRP A 25 8.97 3.20 -0.98
N GLY A 26 8.75 2.18 -0.14
CA GLY A 26 8.15 2.33 1.19
C GLY A 26 9.14 2.50 2.34
N SER A 27 10.41 2.10 2.15
CA SER A 27 11.45 2.15 3.18
C SER A 27 12.56 3.16 2.88
N VAL A 28 12.54 3.83 1.73
CA VAL A 28 13.58 4.80 1.34
C VAL A 28 12.96 6.06 0.72
N PHE A 29 12.50 5.97 -0.54
CA PHE A 29 12.19 7.17 -1.33
C PHE A 29 10.95 7.91 -0.82
N ALA A 30 9.79 7.25 -0.68
CA ALA A 30 8.57 7.97 -0.32
C ALA A 30 8.63 8.65 1.07
N PRO A 31 9.14 7.99 2.14
CA PRO A 31 9.27 8.63 3.44
C PRO A 31 10.25 9.80 3.43
N TRP A 32 11.45 9.64 2.87
CA TRP A 32 12.48 10.68 2.92
C TRP A 32 12.14 11.89 2.04
N ILE A 33 11.51 11.69 0.88
CA ILE A 33 10.98 12.81 0.07
C ILE A 33 9.94 13.62 0.86
N CYS A 34 9.19 12.97 1.76
CA CYS A 34 8.20 13.62 2.62
C CYS A 34 8.77 14.15 3.94
N GLY A 35 10.07 13.98 4.20
CA GLY A 35 10.74 14.34 5.46
C GLY A 35 10.35 13.45 6.65
N SER A 36 9.78 12.27 6.40
CA SER A 36 9.33 11.32 7.42
C SER A 36 10.48 10.42 7.91
N CYS A 37 10.32 9.87 9.11
CA CYS A 37 11.22 8.86 9.65
C CYS A 37 10.90 7.48 9.05
N VAL A 38 11.94 6.69 8.75
CA VAL A 38 11.81 5.27 8.37
C VAL A 38 12.14 4.43 9.59
N PHE A 39 11.22 3.56 9.98
CA PHE A 39 11.44 2.54 10.98
C PHE A 39 11.84 1.22 10.31
N VAL A 40 12.92 0.61 10.81
CA VAL A 40 13.41 -0.69 10.34
C VAL A 40 13.51 -1.64 11.53
N HIS A 41 12.94 -2.83 11.39
CA HIS A 41 13.09 -3.92 12.34
C HIS A 41 13.71 -5.10 11.62
N ASN A 42 14.82 -5.62 12.13
CA ASN A 42 15.37 -6.89 11.65
C ASN A 42 14.43 -8.02 12.04
N LEU A 43 13.65 -8.51 11.07
CA LEU A 43 12.64 -9.56 11.26
C LEU A 43 13.01 -10.76 10.38
N PRO A 44 13.88 -11.68 10.87
CA PRO A 44 14.28 -12.84 10.08
C PRO A 44 13.10 -13.77 9.75
N GLN A 45 12.03 -13.71 10.55
CA GLN A 45 10.78 -14.42 10.30
C GLN A 45 9.60 -13.49 10.63
N PHE A 46 8.54 -13.57 9.83
CA PHE A 46 7.31 -12.86 10.14
C PHE A 46 6.56 -13.57 11.29
N LYS A 47 6.36 -12.84 12.39
CA LYS A 47 5.64 -13.31 13.57
C LYS A 47 4.60 -12.27 13.98
N PRO A 48 3.28 -12.55 13.88
CA PRO A 48 2.22 -11.58 14.20
C PRO A 48 2.38 -10.91 15.57
N GLU A 49 2.78 -11.67 16.58
CA GLU A 49 3.01 -11.21 17.94
C GLU A 49 4.13 -10.17 18.00
N VAL A 50 5.25 -10.39 17.30
CA VAL A 50 6.39 -9.45 17.26
C VAL A 50 5.98 -8.16 16.55
N ILE A 51 5.20 -8.26 15.47
CA ILE A 51 4.68 -7.08 14.76
C ILE A 51 3.75 -6.28 15.66
N ALA A 52 2.79 -6.94 16.32
CA ALA A 52 1.84 -6.28 17.21
C ALA A 52 2.53 -5.62 18.41
N GLU A 53 3.49 -6.30 19.05
CA GLU A 53 4.33 -5.72 20.10
C GLU A 53 5.13 -4.51 19.61
N THR A 54 5.69 -4.57 18.40
CA THR A 54 6.46 -3.48 17.81
C THR A 54 5.57 -2.25 17.55
N LEU A 55 4.38 -2.45 16.95
CA LEU A 55 3.41 -1.37 16.73
C LEU A 55 2.88 -0.78 18.05
N SER A 56 2.82 -1.58 19.12
CA SER A 56 2.39 -1.14 20.44
C SER A 56 3.48 -0.33 21.17
N ARG A 57 4.75 -0.74 21.02
CA ARG A 57 5.88 -0.16 21.74
C ARG A 57 6.44 1.11 21.10
N TYR A 58 6.53 1.14 19.77
CA TYR A 58 7.18 2.22 19.05
C TYR A 58 6.16 3.22 18.48
N PRO A 59 6.52 4.50 18.34
CA PRO A 59 5.61 5.55 17.86
C PRO A 59 5.39 5.50 16.34
N ILE A 60 5.17 4.30 15.79
CA ILE A 60 4.92 4.08 14.36
C ILE A 60 3.55 4.65 14.01
N THR A 61 3.51 5.56 13.04
CA THR A 61 2.26 6.24 12.65
C THR A 61 1.66 5.67 11.38
N THR A 62 2.50 5.15 10.48
CA THR A 62 2.08 4.52 9.22
C THR A 62 2.70 3.14 9.09
N PHE A 63 1.85 2.14 8.87
CA PHE A 63 2.27 0.74 8.71
C PHE A 63 1.94 0.26 7.29
N CYS A 64 2.96 -0.23 6.58
CA CYS A 64 2.82 -0.88 5.29
C CYS A 64 3.27 -2.33 5.37
N THR A 65 2.41 -3.23 4.94
CA THR A 65 2.76 -4.65 4.78
C THR A 65 2.03 -5.26 3.60
N ALA A 66 2.23 -6.54 3.32
CA ALA A 66 1.50 -7.27 2.28
C ALA A 66 0.15 -7.78 2.82
N PRO A 67 -0.86 -8.05 1.95
CA PRO A 67 -2.11 -8.65 2.41
C PRO A 67 -1.91 -9.98 3.13
N THR A 68 -0.91 -10.79 2.76
CA THR A 68 -0.52 -12.00 3.50
C THR A 68 -0.21 -11.72 4.97
N ALA A 69 0.54 -10.67 5.26
CA ALA A 69 0.89 -10.32 6.63
C ALA A 69 -0.33 -9.81 7.41
N PHE A 70 -1.20 -9.03 6.79
CA PHE A 70 -2.48 -8.65 7.41
C PHE A 70 -3.36 -9.87 7.70
N ARG A 71 -3.40 -10.88 6.81
CA ARG A 71 -4.10 -12.16 7.06
C ARG A 71 -3.59 -12.82 8.34
N MET A 72 -2.28 -12.92 8.51
CA MET A 72 -1.67 -13.51 9.71
C MET A 72 -1.94 -12.67 10.97
N LEU A 73 -1.91 -11.33 10.84
CA LEU A 73 -2.21 -10.42 11.95
C LEU A 73 -3.64 -10.54 12.45
N VAL A 74 -4.64 -10.62 11.56
CA VAL A 74 -6.04 -10.71 11.99
C VAL A 74 -6.44 -12.09 12.51
N GLN A 75 -5.64 -13.12 12.21
CA GLN A 75 -5.77 -14.45 12.81
C GLN A 75 -5.18 -14.51 14.22
N HIS A 76 -4.20 -13.66 14.51
CA HIS A 76 -3.74 -13.40 15.87
C HIS A 76 -4.70 -12.43 16.56
N ASP A 77 -4.93 -12.60 17.87
CA ASP A 77 -5.79 -11.67 18.61
C ASP A 77 -5.04 -10.35 18.91
N VAL A 78 -4.97 -9.49 17.89
CA VAL A 78 -4.35 -8.17 18.03
C VAL A 78 -5.20 -7.18 18.84
N SER A 79 -6.43 -7.53 19.24
CA SER A 79 -7.31 -6.64 20.01
C SER A 79 -6.83 -6.40 21.45
N SER A 80 -6.01 -7.34 21.95
CA SER A 80 -5.30 -7.24 23.23
C SER A 80 -4.20 -6.16 23.23
N TYR A 81 -3.72 -5.75 22.05
CA TYR A 81 -2.72 -4.70 21.90
C TYR A 81 -3.37 -3.34 21.71
N LYS A 82 -2.65 -2.28 22.07
CA LYS A 82 -3.02 -0.90 21.78
C LYS A 82 -1.96 -0.29 20.89
N PHE A 83 -2.38 0.39 19.84
CA PHE A 83 -1.49 1.04 18.87
C PHE A 83 -1.65 2.56 18.95
N PRO A 84 -1.22 3.22 20.05
CA PRO A 84 -1.58 4.61 20.34
C PRO A 84 -1.10 5.61 19.28
N SER A 85 -0.05 5.27 18.53
CA SER A 85 0.52 6.13 17.49
C SER A 85 0.02 5.82 16.08
N LEU A 86 -0.51 4.61 15.85
CA LEU A 86 -0.82 4.10 14.52
C LEU A 86 -2.08 4.79 13.96
N LYS A 87 -1.94 5.42 12.79
CA LYS A 87 -2.98 6.25 12.19
C LYS A 87 -3.34 5.84 10.77
N HIS A 88 -2.46 5.11 10.09
CA HIS A 88 -2.63 4.78 8.67
C HIS A 88 -2.03 3.42 8.36
N CYS A 89 -2.86 2.51 7.82
CA CYS A 89 -2.43 1.18 7.39
C CYS A 89 -2.59 1.08 5.88
N VAL A 90 -1.53 0.69 5.18
CA VAL A 90 -1.52 0.59 3.71
C VAL A 90 -1.04 -0.80 3.28
N THR A 91 -1.56 -1.28 2.16
CA THR A 91 -1.19 -2.59 1.61
C THR A 91 -1.08 -2.59 0.10
N GLY A 92 -0.31 -3.52 -0.44
CA GLY A 92 -0.16 -3.72 -1.88
C GLY A 92 0.76 -4.88 -2.20
N GLY A 93 0.65 -5.38 -3.44
CA GLY A 93 1.40 -6.54 -3.97
C GLY A 93 0.56 -7.81 -4.15
N GLU A 94 -0.58 -7.91 -3.47
CA GLU A 94 -1.57 -8.99 -3.65
C GLU A 94 -2.98 -8.39 -3.52
N ALA A 95 -4.02 -9.15 -3.86
CA ALA A 95 -5.40 -8.76 -3.59
C ALA A 95 -5.72 -8.86 -2.09
N LEU A 96 -6.28 -7.80 -1.51
CA LEU A 96 -6.78 -7.79 -0.14
C LEU A 96 -8.15 -8.46 -0.05
N ASN A 97 -8.22 -9.58 0.68
CA ASN A 97 -9.50 -10.23 0.97
C ASN A 97 -10.39 -9.29 1.83
N PRO A 98 -11.66 -9.01 1.43
CA PRO A 98 -12.60 -8.17 2.19
C PRO A 98 -12.81 -8.58 3.66
N GLU A 99 -12.67 -9.87 3.97
CA GLU A 99 -12.76 -10.38 5.34
C GLU A 99 -11.58 -9.88 6.20
N VAL A 100 -10.38 -9.82 5.62
CA VAL A 100 -9.17 -9.32 6.31
C VAL A 100 -9.31 -7.84 6.62
N PHE A 101 -9.78 -7.06 5.64
CA PHE A 101 -10.12 -5.65 5.82
C PHE A 101 -11.10 -5.47 6.99
N SER A 102 -12.19 -6.24 6.98
CA SER A 102 -13.24 -6.13 8.00
C SER A 102 -12.75 -6.52 9.39
N LYS A 103 -12.01 -7.64 9.52
CA LYS A 103 -11.44 -8.08 10.80
C LYS A 103 -10.44 -7.09 11.37
N TRP A 104 -9.54 -6.56 10.54
CA TRP A 104 -8.59 -5.53 10.97
C TRP A 104 -9.30 -4.29 11.48
N LYS A 105 -10.35 -3.83 10.78
CA LYS A 105 -11.17 -2.69 11.21
C LYS A 105 -11.86 -2.95 12.55
N ILE A 106 -12.42 -4.15 12.76
CA ILE A 106 -13.06 -4.54 14.03
C ILE A 106 -12.04 -4.57 15.17
N GLN A 107 -10.86 -5.16 14.96
CA GLN A 107 -9.87 -5.36 16.02
C GLN A 107 -9.10 -4.08 16.36
N THR A 108 -8.90 -3.17 15.41
CA THR A 108 -8.00 -2.01 15.56
C THR A 108 -8.68 -0.65 15.41
N GLY A 109 -9.88 -0.60 14.81
CA GLY A 109 -10.56 0.64 14.42
C GLY A 109 -9.98 1.31 13.17
N LEU A 110 -8.91 0.78 12.58
CA LEU A 110 -8.23 1.37 11.42
C LEU A 110 -8.64 0.68 10.11
N ASP A 111 -8.70 1.46 9.03
CA ASP A 111 -8.91 0.93 7.68
C ASP A 111 -7.58 0.48 7.05
N ILE A 112 -7.64 -0.51 6.15
CA ILE A 112 -6.49 -0.88 5.30
C ILE A 112 -6.68 -0.25 3.92
N HIS A 113 -5.74 0.62 3.55
CA HIS A 113 -5.72 1.33 2.27
C HIS A 113 -4.91 0.54 1.23
N GLU A 114 -5.61 -0.22 0.39
CA GLU A 114 -5.00 -1.01 -0.69
C GLU A 114 -4.54 -0.14 -1.86
N ALA A 115 -3.41 -0.49 -2.46
CA ALA A 115 -2.91 0.08 -3.70
C ALA A 115 -2.32 -0.99 -4.63
N TYR A 116 -2.30 -0.63 -5.90
CA TYR A 116 -1.80 -1.43 -7.01
C TYR A 116 -0.68 -0.69 -7.74
N GLY A 117 0.29 -1.49 -8.16
CA GLY A 117 1.52 -1.07 -8.79
C GLY A 117 2.36 -2.29 -9.19
N GLN A 118 3.41 -2.05 -9.95
CA GLN A 118 4.34 -3.06 -10.44
C GLN A 118 5.77 -2.54 -10.41
N THR A 119 6.76 -3.42 -10.46
CA THR A 119 8.20 -3.06 -10.48
C THR A 119 8.52 -2.00 -11.53
N GLU A 120 7.87 -2.10 -12.69
CA GLU A 120 8.01 -1.23 -13.85
C GLU A 120 7.38 0.15 -13.69
N THR A 121 6.54 0.31 -12.67
CA THR A 121 5.79 1.53 -12.42
C THR A 121 6.14 2.05 -11.02
N VAL A 122 5.12 2.32 -10.22
CA VAL A 122 5.14 2.56 -8.78
C VAL A 122 3.70 2.26 -8.34
N THR A 123 3.17 2.91 -7.32
CA THR A 123 1.71 2.95 -7.14
C THR A 123 1.04 3.70 -8.29
N ILE A 124 0.16 3.04 -9.04
CA ILE A 124 -0.65 3.66 -10.11
C ILE A 124 -2.13 3.77 -9.75
N CYS A 125 -2.64 2.89 -8.88
CA CYS A 125 -3.99 2.96 -8.32
C CYS A 125 -3.96 2.81 -6.81
N ALA A 126 -4.80 3.53 -6.08
CA ALA A 126 -4.91 3.39 -4.63
C ALA A 126 -6.26 3.81 -4.05
N ASN A 127 -6.59 3.20 -2.92
CA ASN A 127 -7.58 3.72 -1.98
C ASN A 127 -6.94 4.83 -1.13
N MET A 128 -6.96 6.07 -1.62
CA MET A 128 -6.33 7.21 -0.94
C MET A 128 -7.07 7.63 0.33
N LYS A 129 -6.35 8.27 1.26
CA LYS A 129 -6.96 8.78 2.50
C LYS A 129 -8.10 9.76 2.19
N GLY A 130 -9.24 9.60 2.89
CA GLY A 130 -10.45 10.38 2.66
C GLY A 130 -11.39 9.83 1.58
N MET A 131 -10.98 8.80 0.82
CA MET A 131 -11.89 8.08 -0.06
C MET A 131 -12.74 7.07 0.70
N LYS A 132 -13.98 6.86 0.26
CA LYS A 132 -14.78 5.70 0.68
C LYS A 132 -14.15 4.43 0.09
N ILE A 133 -13.59 3.58 0.94
CA ILE A 133 -13.01 2.31 0.54
C ILE A 133 -14.12 1.35 0.12
N LYS A 134 -13.96 0.73 -1.05
CA LYS A 134 -14.82 -0.37 -1.52
C LYS A 134 -13.99 -1.65 -1.42
N PRO A 135 -14.28 -2.57 -0.47
CA PRO A 135 -13.52 -3.81 -0.35
C PRO A 135 -13.48 -4.57 -1.68
N GLY A 136 -12.30 -5.07 -2.07
CA GLY A 136 -12.05 -5.71 -3.36
C GLY A 136 -11.76 -4.75 -4.52
N SER A 137 -11.79 -3.44 -4.30
CA SER A 137 -11.38 -2.44 -5.30
C SER A 137 -9.96 -1.94 -5.02
N LEU A 138 -9.13 -1.87 -6.07
CA LEU A 138 -7.79 -1.26 -6.04
C LEU A 138 -7.82 0.27 -5.86
N GLY A 139 -9.00 0.87 -5.78
CA GLY A 139 -9.20 2.30 -5.65
C GLY A 139 -9.21 3.03 -6.99
N LYS A 140 -8.61 4.21 -7.04
CA LYS A 140 -8.57 5.07 -8.24
C LYS A 140 -7.15 5.34 -8.67
N ALA A 141 -6.98 5.74 -9.93
CA ALA A 141 -5.71 6.22 -10.45
C ALA A 141 -5.10 7.30 -9.53
N VAL A 142 -3.82 7.16 -9.23
CA VAL A 142 -3.08 8.19 -8.48
C VAL A 142 -2.39 9.13 -9.46
N PRO A 143 -2.38 10.46 -9.22
CA PRO A 143 -1.63 11.37 -10.05
C PRO A 143 -0.14 11.02 -10.06
N PRO A 144 0.56 11.15 -11.21
CA PRO A 144 0.10 11.74 -12.47
C PRO A 144 -0.47 10.72 -13.47
N TYR A 145 -0.75 9.48 -13.07
CA TYR A 145 -1.08 8.41 -14.00
C TYR A 145 -2.51 8.52 -14.53
N ASP A 146 -2.66 8.53 -15.86
CA ASP A 146 -3.91 8.26 -16.54
C ASP A 146 -4.05 6.75 -16.73
N VAL A 147 -4.73 6.10 -15.78
CA VAL A 147 -4.99 4.67 -15.78
C VAL A 147 -6.36 4.40 -16.41
N GLN A 148 -6.38 3.53 -17.42
CA GLN A 148 -7.57 3.14 -18.16
C GLN A 148 -7.72 1.61 -18.18
N ILE A 149 -8.91 1.14 -18.48
CA ILE A 149 -9.15 -0.25 -18.87
C ILE A 149 -9.26 -0.27 -20.39
N VAL A 150 -8.49 -1.14 -21.04
CA VAL A 150 -8.43 -1.24 -22.50
C VAL A 150 -8.70 -2.65 -23.00
N ASP A 151 -9.20 -2.76 -24.22
CA ASP A 151 -9.33 -4.02 -24.94
C ASP A 151 -7.99 -4.47 -25.55
N ASP A 152 -8.00 -5.60 -26.27
CA ASP A 152 -6.83 -6.18 -26.94
C ASP A 152 -6.28 -5.31 -28.08
N HIS A 153 -7.04 -4.30 -28.52
CA HIS A 153 -6.63 -3.33 -29.54
C HIS A 153 -6.14 -2.01 -28.94
N GLY A 154 -6.14 -1.87 -27.60
CA GLY A 154 -5.72 -0.67 -26.88
C GLY A 154 -6.78 0.43 -26.84
N ALA A 155 -8.03 0.15 -27.24
CA ALA A 155 -9.14 1.08 -27.10
C ALA A 155 -9.71 1.04 -25.67
N VAL A 156 -10.07 2.20 -25.14
CA VAL A 156 -10.66 2.30 -23.79
C VAL A 156 -12.07 1.69 -23.79
N VAL A 157 -12.32 0.77 -22.86
CA VAL A 157 -13.63 0.11 -22.72
C VAL A 157 -14.58 0.89 -21.80
N PRO A 158 -15.90 0.75 -21.98
CA PRO A 158 -16.90 1.34 -21.08
C PRO A 158 -16.81 0.86 -19.63
N THR A 159 -17.39 1.64 -18.72
CA THR A 159 -17.50 1.25 -17.31
C THR A 159 -18.33 -0.03 -17.15
N GLY A 160 -17.76 -1.04 -16.49
CA GLY A 160 -18.41 -2.32 -16.23
C GLY A 160 -17.96 -3.45 -17.16
N GLU A 161 -17.17 -3.14 -18.18
CA GLU A 161 -16.55 -4.14 -19.06
C GLU A 161 -15.15 -4.53 -18.57
N GLU A 162 -14.79 -5.80 -18.79
CA GLU A 162 -13.48 -6.34 -18.44
C GLU A 162 -12.45 -6.02 -19.53
N GLY A 163 -11.20 -5.79 -19.12
CA GLY A 163 -10.08 -5.53 -20.01
C GLY A 163 -8.77 -5.41 -19.23
N SER A 164 -7.72 -4.97 -19.92
CA SER A 164 -6.39 -4.82 -19.33
C SER A 164 -6.21 -3.45 -18.68
N ILE A 165 -5.57 -3.41 -17.51
CA ILE A 165 -5.15 -2.14 -16.88
C ILE A 165 -4.00 -1.56 -17.69
N ALA A 166 -4.18 -0.34 -18.21
CA ALA A 166 -3.16 0.36 -19.00
C ALA A 166 -2.89 1.76 -18.43
N VAL A 167 -1.63 2.20 -18.54
CA VAL A 167 -1.21 3.56 -18.22
C VAL A 167 -0.93 4.28 -19.54
N ARG A 168 -1.54 5.44 -19.77
CA ARG A 168 -1.26 6.25 -20.96
C ARG A 168 0.19 6.77 -20.92
N VAL A 169 0.95 6.50 -21.98
CA VAL A 169 2.35 6.95 -22.14
C VAL A 169 2.59 7.94 -23.27
N GLN A 170 1.55 8.25 -24.06
CA GLN A 170 1.59 9.21 -25.16
C GLN A 170 0.44 10.23 -25.03
N PRO A 171 0.66 11.50 -25.44
CA PRO A 171 1.89 12.04 -26.02
C PRO A 171 3.00 12.27 -24.99
N THR A 172 2.66 12.29 -23.70
CA THR A 172 3.60 12.52 -22.61
C THR A 172 3.72 11.28 -21.75
N ARG A 173 4.95 10.79 -21.59
CA ARG A 173 5.25 9.65 -20.72
C ARG A 173 5.26 10.09 -19.26
N PRO A 174 4.47 9.47 -18.37
CA PRO A 174 4.48 9.79 -16.95
C PRO A 174 5.84 9.58 -16.29
N PHE A 175 6.15 10.43 -15.31
CA PHE A 175 7.33 10.26 -14.47
C PHE A 175 7.25 8.95 -13.64
N CYS A 176 8.42 8.42 -13.25
CA CYS A 176 8.58 7.17 -12.48
C CYS A 176 8.16 5.85 -13.17
N LEU A 177 7.95 5.82 -14.49
CA LEU A 177 7.93 4.55 -15.23
C LEU A 177 9.37 4.08 -15.54
N PHE A 178 9.64 2.78 -15.43
CA PHE A 178 10.92 2.16 -15.80
C PHE A 178 11.31 2.42 -17.25
N SER A 179 12.57 2.69 -17.57
CA SER A 179 12.95 3.10 -18.93
C SER A 179 12.62 2.04 -19.98
N GLU A 180 13.13 0.82 -19.79
CA GLU A 180 12.96 -0.34 -20.66
C GLU A 180 13.42 -1.61 -19.93
N TYR A 181 13.15 -2.78 -20.52
CA TYR A 181 13.78 -4.02 -20.11
C TYR A 181 15.17 -4.11 -20.75
N LEU A 182 16.16 -4.55 -19.98
CA LEU A 182 17.55 -4.74 -20.44
C LEU A 182 17.69 -5.89 -21.43
#